data_AF-A0A8J2HUJ3-F1
#
_entry.id   AF-A0A8J2HUJ3-F1
#
_cell.length_a   1.000
_cell.length_b   1.000
_cell.length_c   1.000
_cell.angle_alpha   90.00
_cell.angle_beta   90.00
_cell.angle_gamma   90.00
#
_symmetry.space_group_name_H-M   'P 1'
#
loop_
_entity.id
_entity.type
_entity.pdbx_description
1 polymer ?
#
loop_
_entity_poly.entity_id
_entity_poly.type
_entity_poly.pdbx_seq_one_letter_code
_entity_poly.pdbx_strand_id
1 'polypeptide(L)'
;MTKIGNSVYCRNAIYDSATGASKKATYIARRLLKGIFTHESLMNCTLTGQAPRGKHTKSDVEIIPLNKRGRDAILDFAIRYTAAKNWPKQDSAVILMEMGQRITEYKRNHNNAIVKSAKKDS
;
A
#
# COMPACT_ATOMS: atom_id res chain seq x y z
N MET A 1 8.19 -8.98 -14.46
CA MET A 1 7.06 -8.87 -13.50
C MET A 1 6.97 -10.19 -12.76
N THR A 2 6.82 -10.18 -11.43
CA THR A 2 6.74 -11.38 -10.60
C THR A 2 5.29 -11.63 -10.19
N LYS A 3 4.79 -12.85 -10.39
CA LYS A 3 3.43 -13.23 -10.01
C LYS A 3 3.36 -13.46 -8.49
N ILE A 4 2.44 -12.78 -7.80
CA ILE A 4 2.24 -12.93 -6.35
C ILE A 4 0.88 -13.53 -5.98
N GLY A 5 -0.08 -13.47 -6.90
CA GLY A 5 -1.43 -14.01 -6.74
C GLY A 5 -2.09 -14.28 -8.10
N ASN A 6 -3.38 -14.64 -8.08
CA ASN A 6 -4.13 -14.96 -9.30
C ASN A 6 -4.27 -13.72 -10.19
N SER A 7 -3.53 -13.70 -11.30
CA SER A 7 -3.39 -12.56 -12.23
C SER A 7 -3.03 -11.23 -11.56
N VAL A 8 -2.29 -11.29 -10.44
CA VAL A 8 -1.70 -10.10 -9.80
C VAL A 8 -0.19 -10.21 -9.88
N TYR A 9 0.41 -9.18 -10.44
CA TYR A 9 1.83 -9.09 -10.73
C TYR A 9 2.45 -7.88 -10.03
N CYS A 10 3.69 -8.07 -9.56
CA CYS A 10 4.50 -7.04 -8.93
C CYS A 10 5.71 -6.72 -9.82
N ARG A 11 6.14 -5.46 -9.86
CA ARG A 11 7.41 -5.06 -10.49
C ARG A 11 8.59 -5.77 -9.81
N ASN A 12 9.48 -6.38 -10.59
CA ASN A 12 10.57 -7.23 -10.07
C ASN A 12 11.42 -6.51 -9.03
N ALA A 13 11.91 -5.30 -9.33
CA ALA A 13 12.74 -4.53 -8.38
C ALA A 13 12.04 -4.28 -7.03
N ILE A 14 10.73 -4.05 -7.03
CA ILE A 14 9.96 -3.86 -5.79
C ILE A 14 9.73 -5.19 -5.08
N TYR A 15 9.46 -6.25 -5.84
CA TYR A 15 9.35 -7.60 -5.30
C TYR A 15 10.64 -8.02 -4.58
N ASP A 16 11.78 -7.93 -5.26
CA ASP A 16 13.09 -8.30 -4.73
C ASP A 16 13.45 -7.47 -3.49
N SER A 17 13.17 -6.16 -3.53
CA SER A 17 13.34 -5.27 -2.39
C SER A 17 12.41 -5.63 -1.22
N ALA A 18 11.18 -6.06 -1.49
CA ALA A 18 10.22 -6.45 -0.47
C ALA A 18 10.63 -7.77 0.20
N THR A 19 11.03 -8.79 -0.57
CA THR A 19 11.38 -10.12 -0.06
C THR A 19 12.79 -10.20 0.52
N GLY A 20 13.72 -9.40 0.01
CA GLY A 20 15.12 -9.38 0.45
C GLY A 20 15.37 -8.56 1.72
N ALA A 21 14.72 -7.41 1.88
CA ALA A 21 15.00 -6.49 2.99
C ALA A 21 14.02 -6.60 4.17
N SER A 22 12.86 -7.22 3.99
CA SER A 22 11.84 -7.31 5.05
C SER A 22 12.07 -8.48 5.98
N LYS A 23 11.61 -8.37 7.22
CA LYS A 23 11.59 -9.44 8.25
C LYS A 23 10.21 -9.65 8.89
N LYS A 24 9.19 -9.00 8.35
CA LYS A 24 7.80 -8.98 8.86
C LYS A 24 6.81 -8.89 7.69
N ALA A 25 5.63 -9.49 7.84
CA ALA A 25 4.57 -9.47 6.84
C ALA A 25 4.10 -8.04 6.54
N THR A 26 3.97 -7.20 7.57
CA THR A 26 3.59 -5.79 7.41
C THR A 26 4.58 -5.03 6.53
N TYR A 27 5.89 -5.26 6.68
CA TYR A 27 6.91 -4.61 5.85
C TYR A 27 6.88 -5.08 4.40
N ILE A 28 6.65 -6.36 4.16
CA ILE A 28 6.44 -6.90 2.82
C ILE A 28 5.22 -6.23 2.18
N ALA A 29 4.07 -6.25 2.86
CA ALA A 29 2.81 -5.72 2.36
C ALA A 29 2.92 -4.22 2.01
N ARG A 30 3.52 -3.41 2.90
CA ARG A 30 3.75 -1.97 2.69
C ARG A 30 4.60 -1.68 1.45
N ARG A 31 5.63 -2.50 1.16
CA ARG A 31 6.51 -2.33 0.01
C ARG A 31 5.82 -2.74 -1.29
N LEU A 32 5.09 -3.86 -1.28
CA LEU A 32 4.42 -4.40 -2.46
C LEU A 32 3.36 -3.45 -3.05
N LEU A 33 2.76 -2.56 -2.25
CA LEU A 33 1.81 -1.55 -2.73
C LEU A 33 2.32 -0.79 -3.97
N LYS A 34 3.56 -0.30 -3.97
CA LYS A 34 4.14 0.43 -5.12
C LYS A 34 4.51 -0.46 -6.31
N GLY A 35 4.65 -1.76 -6.06
CA GLY A 35 4.98 -2.74 -7.08
C GLY A 35 3.77 -3.20 -7.88
N ILE A 36 2.58 -3.07 -7.32
CA ILE A 36 1.31 -3.57 -7.89
C ILE A 36 0.41 -2.43 -8.34
N PHE A 37 0.34 -1.35 -7.56
CA PHE A 37 -0.53 -0.22 -7.85
C PHE A 37 0.25 0.95 -8.45
N THR A 38 -0.40 1.69 -9.34
CA THR A 38 0.16 2.92 -9.89
C THR A 38 0.18 4.01 -8.81
N HIS A 39 1.04 5.01 -9.02
CA HIS A 39 1.09 6.18 -8.13
C HIS A 39 -0.27 6.87 -8.06
N GLU A 40 -0.90 7.10 -9.21
CA GLU A 40 -2.23 7.71 -9.33
C GLU A 40 -3.29 6.94 -8.53
N SER A 41 -3.35 5.61 -8.66
CA SER A 41 -4.29 4.79 -7.89
C SER A 41 -4.06 4.95 -6.38
N LEU A 42 -2.81 5.00 -5.93
CA LEU A 42 -2.48 5.18 -4.51
C LEU A 42 -2.81 6.60 -4.00
N MET A 43 -2.84 7.62 -4.85
CA MET A 43 -3.26 8.98 -4.48
C MET A 43 -4.78 9.09 -4.31
N ASN A 44 -5.54 8.40 -5.16
CA ASN A 44 -6.99 8.55 -5.22
C ASN A 44 -7.77 7.50 -4.40
N CYS A 45 -7.11 6.44 -3.92
CA CYS A 45 -7.80 5.39 -3.16
C CYS A 45 -7.68 5.49 -1.63
N THR A 46 -8.57 4.82 -0.90
CA THR A 46 -8.30 4.40 0.49
C THR A 46 -8.38 2.87 0.58
N LEU A 47 -7.90 2.29 1.68
CA LEU A 47 -7.90 0.83 1.84
C LEU A 47 -9.32 0.23 1.74
N THR A 48 -10.32 0.94 2.26
CA THR A 48 -11.71 0.46 2.41
C THR A 48 -12.75 1.30 1.66
N GLY A 49 -12.37 2.42 1.03
CA GLY A 49 -13.32 3.39 0.49
C GLY A 49 -13.91 4.33 1.55
N GLN A 50 -13.50 4.22 2.82
CA GLN A 50 -14.01 5.08 3.88
C GLN A 50 -13.25 6.41 3.96
N ALA A 51 -14.00 7.46 4.30
CA ALA A 51 -13.43 8.77 4.58
C ALA A 51 -12.59 8.75 5.87
N PRO A 52 -11.53 9.58 5.96
CA PRO A 52 -10.79 9.76 7.20
C PRO A 52 -11.72 10.22 8.34
N ARG A 53 -11.66 9.55 9.49
CA ARG A 53 -12.41 9.95 10.69
C ARG A 53 -11.99 11.37 11.08
N GLY A 54 -12.95 12.28 11.25
CA GLY A 54 -12.72 13.68 11.60
C GLY A 54 -12.81 14.68 10.44
N LYS A 55 -12.88 14.24 9.17
CA LYS A 55 -13.31 15.09 8.07
C LYS A 55 -14.82 14.93 7.85
N HIS A 56 -15.62 15.69 8.59
CA HIS A 56 -17.07 15.87 8.33
C HIS A 56 -17.36 16.81 7.16
N THR A 57 -16.36 17.10 6.33
CA THR A 57 -16.53 17.92 5.14
C THR A 57 -17.10 17.05 4.05
N LYS A 58 -18.29 17.41 3.56
CA LYS A 58 -18.80 17.07 2.22
C LYS A 58 -17.71 17.37 1.20
N SER A 59 -16.81 16.43 0.96
CA SER A 59 -15.95 16.51 -0.22
C SER A 59 -16.70 15.77 -1.31
N ASP A 60 -17.04 16.44 -2.40
CA ASP A 60 -17.56 15.83 -3.64
C ASP A 60 -16.53 14.88 -4.30
N VAL A 61 -15.41 14.61 -3.61
CA VAL A 61 -14.37 13.68 -4.04
C VAL A 61 -14.81 12.26 -3.68
N GLU A 62 -15.18 11.51 -4.71
CA GLU A 62 -15.44 10.07 -4.60
C GLU A 62 -14.22 9.36 -4.01
N ILE A 63 -14.42 8.65 -2.88
CA ILE A 63 -13.35 7.89 -2.22
C ILE A 63 -13.36 6.48 -2.78
N ILE A 64 -12.41 6.20 -3.66
CA ILE A 64 -12.32 4.92 -4.34
C ILE A 64 -11.66 3.88 -3.40
N PRO A 65 -12.26 2.69 -3.19
CA PRO A 65 -11.58 1.62 -2.47
C PRO A 65 -10.40 1.06 -3.29
N LEU A 66 -9.31 0.70 -2.62
CA LEU A 66 -8.20 -0.01 -3.24
C LEU A 66 -8.72 -1.31 -3.88
N ASN A 67 -8.29 -1.60 -5.11
CA ASN A 67 -8.73 -2.79 -5.83
C ASN A 67 -8.56 -4.05 -4.96
N LYS A 68 -9.70 -4.68 -4.65
CA LYS A 68 -9.78 -5.82 -3.71
C LYS A 68 -8.87 -6.97 -4.11
N ARG A 69 -8.81 -7.31 -5.40
CA ARG A 69 -7.97 -8.41 -5.91
C ARG A 69 -6.49 -8.17 -5.65
N GLY A 70 -6.01 -6.95 -5.95
CA GLY A 70 -4.62 -6.57 -5.68
C GLY A 70 -4.32 -6.54 -4.17
N ARG A 71 -5.24 -6.01 -3.37
CA ARG A 71 -5.13 -5.95 -1.91
C ARG A 71 -5.04 -7.33 -1.28
N ASP A 72 -5.98 -8.22 -1.62
CA ASP A 72 -6.05 -9.57 -1.06
C ASP A 72 -4.82 -10.39 -1.50
N ALA A 73 -4.36 -10.22 -2.75
CA ALA A 73 -3.12 -10.86 -3.21
C ALA A 73 -1.88 -10.42 -2.43
N ILE A 74 -1.78 -9.15 -2.02
CA ILE A 74 -0.69 -8.68 -1.15
C ILE A 74 -0.77 -9.35 0.22
N LEU A 75 -1.96 -9.39 0.81
CA LEU A 75 -2.19 -9.98 2.12
C LEU A 75 -1.81 -11.47 2.11
N ASP A 76 -2.37 -12.23 1.17
CA ASP A 76 -2.13 -13.66 1.02
C ASP A 76 -0.67 -13.97 0.74
N PHE A 77 -0.02 -13.16 -0.09
CA PHE A 77 1.41 -13.30 -0.36
C PHE A 77 2.24 -13.05 0.89
N ALA A 78 1.99 -11.95 1.61
CA ALA A 78 2.75 -11.59 2.81
C ALA A 78 2.64 -12.68 3.88
N ILE A 79 1.43 -13.18 4.14
CA ILE A 79 1.18 -14.27 5.10
C ILE A 79 1.94 -15.53 4.67
N ARG A 80 1.74 -16.01 3.43
CA ARG A 80 2.40 -17.23 2.93
C ARG A 80 3.92 -17.11 2.95
N TYR A 81 4.47 -15.96 2.55
CA TYR A 81 5.91 -15.74 2.54
C TYR A 81 6.50 -15.79 3.96
N THR A 82 5.84 -15.14 4.93
CA THR A 82 6.30 -15.20 6.33
C THR A 82 6.20 -16.59 6.94
N ALA A 83 5.15 -17.35 6.60
CA ALA A 83 5.02 -18.75 7.01
C ALA A 83 6.16 -19.61 6.44
N ALA A 84 6.48 -19.45 5.16
CA ALA A 84 7.58 -20.18 4.50
C ALA A 84 8.97 -19.83 5.08
N LYS A 85 9.12 -18.63 5.67
CA LYS A 85 10.35 -18.19 6.35
C LYS A 85 10.37 -18.51 7.85
N ASN A 86 9.33 -19.18 8.37
CA ASN A 86 9.14 -19.45 9.79
C ASN A 86 9.24 -18.17 10.67
N TRP A 87 8.71 -17.05 10.17
CA TRP A 87 8.63 -15.80 10.92
C TRP A 87 7.37 -15.75 11.79
N PRO A 88 7.35 -14.93 12.86
CA PRO A 88 6.17 -14.75 13.69
C PRO A 88 4.94 -14.37 12.85
N LYS A 89 3.84 -15.08 13.08
CA LYS A 89 2.56 -14.80 12.43
C LYS A 89 2.08 -13.40 12.84
N GLN A 90 1.53 -12.67 11.88
CA GLN A 90 0.90 -11.39 12.12
C GLN A 90 -0.58 -11.47 11.74
N ASP A 91 -1.42 -10.81 12.53
CA ASP A 91 -2.85 -10.72 12.24
C ASP A 91 -3.07 -10.00 10.90
N SER A 92 -3.91 -10.58 10.05
CA SER A 92 -4.36 -10.00 8.79
C SER A 92 -4.90 -8.58 8.96
N ALA A 93 -5.62 -8.30 10.05
CA ALA A 93 -6.13 -6.97 10.35
C ALA A 93 -4.99 -5.95 10.56
N VAL A 94 -3.90 -6.36 11.22
CA VAL A 94 -2.71 -5.52 11.41
C VAL A 94 -2.00 -5.28 10.09
N ILE A 95 -1.87 -6.31 9.24
CA ILE A 95 -1.28 -6.16 7.90
C ILE A 95 -2.08 -5.16 7.05
N LEU A 96 -3.41 -5.30 7.04
CA LEU A 96 -4.31 -4.39 6.33
C LEU A 96 -4.24 -2.97 6.88
N MET A 97 -4.26 -2.79 8.20
CA MET A 97 -4.09 -1.48 8.84
C MET A 97 -2.79 -0.80 8.39
N GLU A 98 -1.67 -1.52 8.42
CA GLU A 98 -0.36 -1.02 7.98
C GLU A 98 -0.32 -0.67 6.49
N MET A 99 -1.02 -1.40 5.63
CA MET A 99 -1.21 -1.03 4.23
C MET A 99 -1.97 0.30 4.12
N GLY A 100 -3.06 0.47 4.87
CA GLY A 100 -3.84 1.71 4.89
C GLY A 100 -3.04 2.92 5.39
N GLN A 101 -2.24 2.75 6.44
CA GLN A 101 -1.32 3.78 6.92
C GLN A 101 -0.30 4.15 5.84
N ARG A 102 0.27 3.17 5.14
CA ARG A 102 1.26 3.42 4.09
C ARG A 102 0.69 4.19 2.89
N ILE A 103 -0.56 3.92 2.50
CA ILE A 103 -1.27 4.72 1.48
C ILE A 103 -1.36 6.18 1.94
N THR A 104 -1.76 6.41 3.20
CA THR A 104 -1.85 7.75 3.79
C THR A 104 -0.50 8.48 3.79
N GLU A 105 0.59 7.78 4.12
CA GLU A 105 1.95 8.32 4.04
C GLU A 105 2.32 8.72 2.61
N TYR A 106 1.95 7.93 1.60
CA TYR A 106 2.21 8.30 0.20
C TYR A 106 1.52 9.59 -0.18
N LYS A 107 0.25 9.76 0.19
CA LYS A 107 -0.49 11.00 -0.05
C LYS A 107 0.16 12.20 0.65
N ARG A 108 0.51 12.04 1.92
CA ARG A 108 1.18 13.09 2.71
C ARG A 108 2.51 13.51 2.08
N ASN A 109 3.34 12.54 1.70
CA ASN A 109 4.65 12.83 1.12
C ASN A 109 4.54 13.48 -0.27
N HIS A 110 3.54 13.10 -1.06
CA HIS A 110 3.25 13.73 -2.35
C HIS A 110 2.84 15.19 -2.18
N ASN A 111 1.90 15.48 -1.27
CA ASN A 111 1.47 16.85 -0.98
C ASN A 111 2.63 17.72 -0.46
N ASN A 112 3.47 17.16 0.43
CA ASN A 112 4.65 17.86 0.92
C ASN A 112 5.66 18.18 -0.20
N ALA A 113 5.80 17.31 -1.20
CA ALA A 113 6.66 17.57 -2.35
C ALA A 113 6.14 18.73 -3.22
N ILE A 114 4.83 18.77 -3.47
CA ILE A 114 4.16 19.85 -4.23
C ILE A 114 4.35 21.21 -3.52
N VAL A 115 4.13 21.25 -2.20
CA VAL A 115 4.31 22.50 -1.43
C VAL A 115 5.76 22.97 -1.45
N LYS A 116 6.73 22.05 -1.41
CA LYS A 116 8.15 22.39 -1.46
C LYS A 116 8.59 22.91 -2.83
N SER A 117 8.05 22.37 -3.94
CA SER A 117 8.35 22.91 -5.28
C SER A 117 7.76 24.30 -5.45
N ALA A 118 6.51 24.53 -5.04
CA ALA A 118 5.87 25.85 -5.15
C ALA A 118 6.63 26.96 -4.40
N LYS A 119 7.28 26.63 -3.27
CA LYS A 119 8.09 27.59 -2.49
C LYS A 119 9.49 27.86 -3.06
N LYS A 120 9.97 27.05 -4.01
CA LYS A 120 11.27 27.30 -4.67
C LYS A 120 11.16 28.25 -5.86
N ASP A 121 9.95 28.39 -6.39
CA ASP A 121 9.64 29.23 -7.56
C ASP A 121 9.05 30.60 -7.15
N SER A 122 9.04 30.91 -5.84
CA SER A 122 8.64 32.20 -5.24
C SER A 122 9.84 32.89 -4.61
#